data_AF-A0A391PLY6-F1
#
_entry.id   AF-A0A391PLY6-F1
#
_cell.length_a   1.000
_cell.length_b   1.000
_cell.length_c   1.000
_cell.angle_alpha   90.00
_cell.angle_beta   90.00
_cell.angle_gamma   90.00
#
_symmetry.space_group_name_H-M   'P 1'
#
loop_
_entity.id
_entity.type
_entity.pdbx_description
1 polymer ?
#
loop_
_entity_poly.entity_id
_entity_poly.type
_entity_poly.pdbx_seq_one_letter_code
_entity_poly.pdbx_strand_id
1 'polypeptide(L)'
;MSNDFPLKPGDTGTVAQLSLCAGGLVRTWTESSRLWSVPDDEYLRSVMGSGTIARTAREEHRFREVAILSEDTGTLWLQSRFPSPTDDGTLQVQGSIIELQPAHEPSESTYDDVRELLTQAIGHALNNNEYLLVEHGGWDAPPEPFCLFIVIPDGDGFVSIIETAPAPSGSEIWAPHIVAGHESTTLSAPANADTIEVAPLIMLDAIETWGLAPWDLALTFGTRQSPAV
;
A
#
# COMPACT_ATOMS: atom_id res chain seq x y z
N MET A 1 12.97 23.23 23.69
CA MET A 1 11.87 22.28 23.42
C MET A 1 10.71 23.12 22.93
N SER A 2 10.51 23.17 21.62
CA SER A 2 9.35 23.84 21.02
C SER A 2 8.10 23.11 21.48
N ASN A 3 7.14 23.86 22.02
CA ASN A 3 5.93 23.36 22.66
C ASN A 3 4.73 23.34 21.71
N ASP A 4 4.96 23.42 20.40
CA ASP A 4 3.89 23.34 19.40
C ASP A 4 3.68 21.87 19.02
N PHE A 5 2.81 21.21 19.78
CA PHE A 5 2.12 20.03 19.26
C PHE A 5 1.24 20.52 18.09
N PRO A 6 1.34 19.92 16.88
CA PRO A 6 0.73 20.48 15.68
C PRO A 6 -0.82 20.45 15.73
N LEU A 7 -1.38 19.60 16.59
CA LEU A 7 -2.82 19.54 16.85
C LEU A 7 -3.19 20.42 18.06
N LYS A 8 -4.26 21.20 17.92
CA LYS A 8 -4.81 22.06 18.96
C LYS A 8 -6.14 21.51 19.48
N PRO A 9 -6.53 21.79 20.74
CA PRO A 9 -7.85 21.45 21.22
C PRO A 9 -8.94 22.04 20.33
N GLY A 10 -9.83 21.19 19.82
CA GLY A 10 -10.89 21.58 18.88
C GLY A 10 -10.59 21.23 17.43
N ASP A 11 -9.35 20.84 17.11
CA ASP A 11 -9.02 20.32 15.78
C ASP A 11 -9.81 19.04 15.51
N THR A 12 -10.32 18.93 14.28
CA THR A 12 -11.03 17.74 13.83
C THR A 12 -10.11 16.90 12.95
N GLY A 13 -10.27 15.59 13.06
CA GLY A 13 -9.55 14.60 12.28
C GLY A 13 -10.53 13.69 11.57
N THR A 14 -10.23 13.36 10.32
CA THR A 14 -11.04 12.44 9.50
C THR A 14 -10.19 11.22 9.13
N VAL A 15 -10.80 10.04 9.13
CA VAL A 15 -10.11 8.83 8.65
C VAL A 15 -9.83 8.99 7.16
N ALA A 16 -8.58 8.89 6.76
CA ALA A 16 -8.13 8.97 5.38
C ALA A 16 -7.49 7.65 4.95
N GLN A 17 -7.87 7.13 3.78
CA GLN A 17 -7.06 6.13 3.09
C GLN A 17 -5.78 6.79 2.58
N LEU A 18 -4.69 6.03 2.60
CA LEU A 18 -3.38 6.49 2.15
C LEU A 18 -3.02 5.88 0.80
N SER A 19 -2.46 6.69 -0.09
CA SER A 19 -1.81 6.18 -1.29
C SER A 19 -0.45 5.57 -0.95
N LEU A 20 0.22 5.02 -1.95
CA LEU A 20 1.67 4.81 -1.87
C LEU A 20 2.36 6.14 -1.53
N CYS A 21 3.27 6.12 -0.56
CA CYS A 21 4.15 7.23 -0.28
C CYS A 21 5.43 7.07 -1.12
N ALA A 22 5.62 7.95 -2.10
CA ALA A 22 6.76 7.90 -3.00
C ALA A 22 7.07 9.29 -3.53
N GLY A 23 8.35 9.58 -3.78
CA GLY A 23 8.75 10.87 -4.31
C GLY A 23 8.58 12.03 -3.32
N GLY A 24 8.49 11.75 -2.02
CA GLY A 24 8.09 12.70 -0.99
C GLY A 24 6.61 13.09 -1.04
N LEU A 25 5.76 12.35 -1.77
CA LEU A 25 4.34 12.64 -1.91
C LEU A 25 3.46 11.52 -1.35
N VAL A 26 2.31 11.90 -0.81
CA VAL A 26 1.23 10.97 -0.45
C VAL A 26 -0.12 11.62 -0.74
N ARG A 27 -1.04 10.85 -1.31
CA ARG A 27 -2.43 11.26 -1.45
C ARG A 27 -3.26 10.68 -0.32
N THR A 28 -4.14 11.51 0.21
CA THR A 28 -5.15 11.12 1.18
C THR A 28 -6.51 11.13 0.53
N TRP A 29 -7.33 10.13 0.84
CA TRP A 29 -8.74 10.11 0.45
C TRP A 29 -9.63 10.12 1.69
N THR A 30 -10.35 11.23 1.86
CA THR A 30 -11.47 11.41 2.79
C THR A 30 -12.76 11.46 1.95
N GLU A 31 -13.70 12.35 2.28
CA GLU A 31 -14.76 12.79 1.35
C GLU A 31 -14.19 13.53 0.14
N SER A 32 -12.96 14.05 0.25
CA SER A 32 -12.22 14.67 -0.84
C SER A 32 -10.88 13.97 -1.07
N SER A 33 -10.31 14.17 -2.25
CA SER A 33 -8.98 13.67 -2.58
C SER A 33 -7.98 14.82 -2.57
N ARG A 34 -6.86 14.64 -1.88
CA ARG A 34 -5.81 15.66 -1.80
C ARG A 34 -4.43 15.04 -1.80
N LEU A 35 -3.56 15.58 -2.66
CA LEU A 35 -2.14 15.25 -2.71
C LEU A 35 -1.37 16.18 -1.77
N TRP A 36 -0.41 15.60 -1.05
CA TRP A 36 0.41 16.29 -0.08
C TRP A 36 1.88 15.98 -0.29
N SER A 37 2.72 16.93 0.09
CA SER A 37 4.14 16.70 0.31
C SER A 37 4.39 16.27 1.74
N VAL A 38 5.34 15.35 1.90
CA VAL A 38 5.81 14.79 3.17
C VAL A 38 7.30 15.11 3.29
N PRO A 39 7.69 16.20 3.95
CA PRO A 39 9.09 16.65 3.98
C PRO A 39 10.08 15.61 4.53
N ASP A 40 9.65 14.85 5.54
CA ASP A 40 10.41 13.77 6.19
C ASP A 40 9.69 12.43 5.98
N ASP A 41 9.62 11.98 4.72
CA ASP A 41 8.82 10.82 4.31
C ASP A 41 9.40 9.47 4.77
N GLU A 42 10.65 9.42 5.21
CA GLU A 42 11.38 8.20 5.61
C GLU A 42 10.59 7.38 6.63
N TYR A 43 10.05 8.04 7.66
CA TYR A 43 9.25 7.34 8.66
C TYR A 43 7.98 6.75 8.06
N LEU A 44 7.24 7.53 7.25
CA LEU A 44 6.00 7.06 6.63
C LEU A 44 6.28 5.86 5.71
N ARG A 45 7.33 5.92 4.88
CA ARG A 45 7.76 4.80 4.02
C ARG A 45 8.18 3.57 4.84
N SER A 46 8.84 3.75 5.98
CA SER A 46 9.25 2.64 6.86
C SER A 46 8.09 1.87 7.51
N VAL A 47 6.92 2.52 7.68
CA VAL A 47 5.75 1.90 8.33
C VAL A 47 4.63 1.49 7.37
N MET A 48 4.59 2.06 6.16
CA MET A 48 3.57 1.75 5.16
C MET A 48 3.83 0.38 4.54
N GLY A 49 2.81 -0.47 4.46
CA GLY A 49 2.91 -1.82 3.93
C GLY A 49 3.62 -2.83 4.85
N SER A 50 4.17 -2.39 5.99
CA SER A 50 4.74 -3.31 7.00
C SER A 50 3.69 -3.92 7.92
N GLY A 51 2.44 -3.46 7.83
CA GLY A 51 1.32 -3.86 8.68
C GLY A 51 1.38 -3.32 10.10
N THR A 52 2.21 -2.31 10.36
CA THR A 52 2.32 -1.62 11.64
C THR A 52 1.22 -0.61 11.87
N ILE A 53 0.72 0.04 10.82
CA ILE A 53 -0.28 1.11 10.93
C ILE A 53 -1.72 0.59 10.81
N ALA A 54 -2.66 1.36 11.36
CA ALA A 54 -4.08 1.05 11.35
C ALA A 54 -4.60 0.77 9.94
N ARG A 55 -5.57 -0.14 9.86
CA ARG A 55 -6.24 -0.51 8.61
C ARG A 55 -7.76 -0.34 8.74
N THR A 56 -8.40 -0.05 7.62
CA THR A 56 -9.87 -0.10 7.47
C THR A 56 -10.26 -1.23 6.52
N ALA A 57 -11.48 -1.75 6.68
CA ALA A 57 -12.03 -2.69 5.71
C ALA A 57 -12.43 -1.92 4.43
N ARG A 58 -11.94 -2.41 3.29
CA ARG A 58 -12.34 -2.00 1.94
C ARG A 58 -13.56 -2.79 1.49
N GLU A 59 -13.44 -4.10 1.64
CA GLU A 59 -14.45 -5.12 1.38
C GLU A 59 -14.26 -6.23 2.43
N GLU A 60 -15.13 -7.25 2.44
CA GLU A 60 -14.94 -8.40 3.32
C GLU A 60 -13.54 -9.02 3.09
N HIS A 61 -12.78 -9.18 4.17
CA HIS A 61 -11.41 -9.71 4.15
C HIS A 61 -10.36 -8.89 3.37
N ARG A 62 -10.66 -7.67 2.92
CA ARG A 62 -9.72 -6.79 2.22
C ARG A 62 -9.52 -5.50 3.01
N PHE A 63 -8.28 -5.19 3.33
CA PHE A 63 -7.94 -4.11 4.26
C PHE A 63 -6.94 -3.12 3.64
N ARG A 64 -7.17 -1.83 3.84
CA ARG A 64 -6.27 -0.74 3.41
C ARG A 64 -5.74 0.02 4.62
N GLU A 65 -4.51 0.49 4.51
CA GLU A 65 -3.90 1.35 5.52
C GLU A 65 -4.57 2.73 5.57
N VAL A 66 -4.76 3.24 6.78
CA VAL A 66 -5.43 4.51 7.06
C VAL A 66 -4.68 5.32 8.10
N ALA A 67 -4.95 6.62 8.09
CA ALA A 67 -4.52 7.56 9.11
C ALA A 67 -5.67 8.48 9.51
N ILE A 68 -5.50 9.21 10.61
CA ILE A 68 -6.36 10.35 10.94
C ILE A 68 -5.73 11.61 10.35
N LEU A 69 -6.43 12.27 9.44
CA LEU A 69 -6.01 13.50 8.79
C LEU A 69 -6.70 14.71 9.41
N SER A 70 -5.93 15.69 9.86
CA SER A 70 -6.39 17.05 10.09
C SER A 70 -5.99 17.91 8.90
N GLU A 71 -6.95 18.22 8.03
CA GLU A 71 -6.68 18.99 6.81
C GLU A 71 -6.33 20.46 7.12
N ASP A 72 -6.92 21.02 8.18
CA ASP A 72 -6.73 22.41 8.60
C ASP A 72 -5.29 22.70 9.02
N THR A 73 -4.67 21.72 9.70
CA THR A 73 -3.29 21.82 10.19
C THR A 73 -2.28 21.12 9.29
N GLY A 74 -2.73 20.40 8.27
CA GLY A 74 -1.83 19.57 7.44
C GLY A 74 -1.14 18.51 8.29
N THR A 75 -1.89 17.75 9.09
CA THR A 75 -1.31 16.77 10.01
C THR A 75 -1.89 15.38 9.77
N LEU A 76 -1.03 14.38 9.56
CA LEU A 76 -1.38 12.97 9.58
C LEU A 76 -1.02 12.34 10.91
N TRP A 77 -1.97 11.67 11.54
CA TRP A 77 -1.74 10.83 12.70
C TRP A 77 -1.85 9.35 12.30
N LEU A 78 -0.70 8.67 12.33
CA LEU A 78 -0.58 7.24 12.09
C LEU A 78 -0.79 6.51 13.41
N GLN A 79 -1.90 5.79 13.54
CA GLN A 79 -2.16 4.94 14.71
C GLN A 79 -1.56 3.56 14.49
N SER A 80 -1.04 2.94 15.56
CA SER A 80 -0.59 1.55 15.50
C SER A 80 -1.78 0.61 15.29
N ARG A 81 -1.57 -0.45 14.51
CA ARG A 81 -2.59 -1.48 14.23
C ARG A 81 -3.00 -2.24 15.50
N PHE A 82 -2.03 -2.46 16.38
CA PHE A 82 -2.23 -3.20 17.62
C PHE A 82 -1.81 -2.34 18.81
N PRO A 83 -2.48 -2.50 19.97
CA PRO A 83 -1.99 -1.89 21.20
C PRO A 83 -0.71 -2.59 21.65
N SER A 84 0.20 -1.80 22.24
CA SER A 84 1.43 -2.30 22.84
C SER A 84 1.31 -2.24 24.36
N PRO A 85 1.87 -3.22 25.10
CA PRO A 85 1.96 -3.13 26.54
C PRO A 85 2.94 -2.03 26.97
N THR A 86 2.58 -1.30 28.01
CA THR A 86 3.44 -0.34 28.71
C THR A 86 4.16 -1.01 29.88
N ASP A 87 5.12 -0.30 30.49
CA ASP A 87 5.88 -0.78 31.65
C ASP A 87 5.01 -1.14 32.86
N ASP A 88 3.83 -0.52 33.00
CA ASP A 88 2.84 -0.80 34.05
C ASP A 88 1.82 -1.89 33.66
N GLY A 89 1.99 -2.54 32.50
CA GLY A 89 1.14 -3.60 32.00
C GLY A 89 -0.19 -3.13 31.38
N THR A 90 -0.40 -1.83 31.24
CA THR A 90 -1.56 -1.29 30.50
C THR A 90 -1.34 -1.41 28.99
N LEU A 91 -2.43 -1.50 28.23
CA LEU A 91 -2.37 -1.52 26.77
C LEU A 91 -2.57 -0.11 26.23
N GLN A 92 -1.62 0.38 25.44
CA GLN A 92 -1.71 1.68 24.79
C GLN A 92 -1.61 1.55 23.27
N VAL A 93 -2.49 2.26 22.57
CA VAL A 93 -2.37 2.47 21.14
C VAL A 93 -1.35 3.60 20.95
N GLN A 94 -0.23 3.25 20.33
CA GLN A 94 0.79 4.23 19.99
C GLN A 94 0.38 4.93 18.69
N GLY A 95 0.91 6.13 18.48
CA GLY A 95 0.80 6.74 17.18
C GLY A 95 1.85 7.81 16.97
N SER A 96 2.07 8.10 15.70
CA SER A 96 3.09 9.02 15.22
C SER A 96 2.44 10.11 14.40
N ILE A 97 3.00 11.31 14.48
CA ILE A 97 2.49 12.46 13.76
C ILE A 97 3.44 12.79 12.61
N ILE A 98 2.86 13.04 11.44
CA ILE A 98 3.55 13.45 10.22
C ILE A 98 2.97 14.79 9.79
N GLU A 99 3.84 15.77 9.60
CA GLU A 99 3.49 17.06 9.03
C GLU A 99 3.38 16.95 7.51
N LEU A 100 2.33 17.54 6.97
CA LEU A 100 2.02 17.61 5.55
C LEU A 100 2.13 19.05 5.06
N GLN A 101 2.61 19.18 3.83
CA GLN A 101 2.71 20.47 3.14
C GLN A 101 1.92 20.44 1.83
N PRO A 102 1.58 21.61 1.27
CA PRO A 102 1.07 21.69 -0.09
C PRO A 102 1.98 20.92 -1.05
N ALA A 103 1.38 20.10 -1.92
CA ALA A 103 2.12 19.25 -2.85
C ALA A 103 3.11 20.04 -3.71
N HIS A 104 4.30 19.48 -3.91
CA HIS A 104 5.32 19.94 -4.82
C HIS A 104 5.63 18.88 -5.88
N GLU A 105 6.59 19.17 -6.77
CA GLU A 105 7.09 18.20 -7.76
C GLU A 105 7.70 16.97 -7.05
N PRO A 106 7.43 15.75 -7.53
CA PRO A 106 7.98 14.54 -6.93
C PRO A 106 9.51 14.52 -7.03
N SER A 107 10.18 13.90 -6.06
CA SER A 107 11.62 13.68 -6.12
C SER A 107 12.00 12.62 -7.17
N GLU A 108 13.27 12.62 -7.59
CA GLU A 108 13.82 11.62 -8.50
C GLU A 108 13.85 10.20 -7.92
N SER A 109 13.68 10.04 -6.60
CA SER A 109 13.64 8.73 -5.92
C SER A 109 12.32 7.97 -6.09
N THR A 110 11.31 8.57 -6.74
CA THR A 110 9.95 8.02 -6.84
C THR A 110 9.91 6.53 -7.21
N TYR A 111 10.69 6.12 -8.22
CA TYR A 111 10.73 4.71 -8.65
C TYR A 111 11.28 3.78 -7.57
N ASP A 112 12.41 4.15 -6.95
CA ASP A 112 13.03 3.37 -5.88
C ASP A 112 12.14 3.31 -4.63
N ASP A 113 11.46 4.41 -4.29
CA ASP A 113 10.54 4.47 -3.16
C ASP A 113 9.39 3.45 -3.32
N VAL A 114 8.80 3.36 -4.52
CA VAL A 114 7.74 2.38 -4.79
C VAL A 114 8.30 0.96 -4.78
N ARG A 115 9.48 0.72 -5.35
CA ARG A 115 10.12 -0.60 -5.34
C ARG A 115 10.37 -1.10 -3.91
N GLU A 116 10.91 -0.24 -3.05
CA GLU A 116 11.16 -0.54 -1.63
C GLU A 116 9.85 -0.80 -0.89
N LEU A 117 8.83 0.04 -1.11
CA LEU A 117 7.51 -0.11 -0.52
C LEU A 117 6.85 -1.44 -0.90
N LEU A 118 6.89 -1.82 -2.18
CA LEU A 118 6.35 -3.10 -2.65
C LEU A 118 7.13 -4.29 -2.09
N THR A 119 8.46 -4.17 -1.97
CA THR A 119 9.30 -5.20 -1.33
C THR A 119 8.87 -5.43 0.11
N GLN A 120 8.66 -4.34 0.87
CA GLN A 120 8.17 -4.39 2.24
C GLN A 120 6.77 -5.00 2.34
N ALA A 121 5.85 -4.56 1.47
CA ALA A 121 4.46 -5.03 1.44
C ALA A 121 4.36 -6.53 1.09
N ILE A 122 5.15 -7.01 0.13
CA ILE A 122 5.25 -8.42 -0.20
C ILE A 122 5.79 -9.21 0.99
N GLY A 123 6.88 -8.75 1.62
CA GLY A 123 7.43 -9.38 2.82
C GLY A 123 6.39 -9.49 3.95
N HIS A 124 5.62 -8.43 4.17
CA HIS A 124 4.52 -8.46 5.13
C HIS A 124 3.44 -9.50 4.76
N ALA A 125 2.97 -9.48 3.51
CA ALA A 125 1.91 -10.36 3.05
C ALA A 125 2.30 -11.85 3.21
N LEU A 126 3.54 -12.20 2.87
CA LEU A 126 4.06 -13.56 3.03
C LEU A 126 4.10 -14.00 4.49
N ASN A 127 4.61 -13.15 5.39
CA ASN A 127 4.73 -13.45 6.81
C ASN A 127 3.38 -13.61 7.52
N ASN A 128 2.30 -13.08 6.94
CA ASN A 128 0.97 -13.07 7.54
C ASN A 128 -0.05 -13.92 6.78
N ASN A 129 0.38 -14.70 5.77
CA ASN A 129 -0.50 -15.50 4.90
C ASN A 129 -1.62 -14.66 4.24
N GLU A 130 -1.27 -13.42 3.89
CA GLU A 130 -2.12 -12.50 3.14
C GLU A 130 -1.77 -12.58 1.63
N TYR A 131 -2.58 -11.94 0.80
CA TYR A 131 -2.21 -11.53 -0.56
C TYR A 131 -2.12 -10.01 -0.62
N LEU A 132 -1.31 -9.51 -1.55
CA LEU A 132 -1.13 -8.07 -1.79
C LEU A 132 -1.83 -7.68 -3.08
N LEU A 133 -2.62 -6.61 -3.04
CA LEU A 133 -3.15 -5.93 -4.21
C LEU A 133 -2.60 -4.50 -4.24
N VAL A 134 -2.14 -4.08 -5.41
CA VAL A 134 -1.88 -2.67 -5.75
C VAL A 134 -2.94 -2.24 -6.73
N GLU A 135 -3.78 -1.28 -6.36
CA GLU A 135 -4.98 -0.92 -7.12
C GLU A 135 -5.32 0.56 -6.92
N HIS A 136 -6.31 1.09 -7.63
CA HIS A 136 -6.74 2.46 -7.42
C HIS A 136 -7.12 2.76 -5.96
N GLY A 137 -6.59 3.86 -5.44
CA GLY A 137 -6.90 4.35 -4.12
C GLY A 137 -8.16 5.23 -4.05
N GLY A 138 -8.69 5.40 -2.84
CA GLY A 138 -9.89 6.17 -2.55
C GLY A 138 -11.14 5.33 -2.37
N TRP A 139 -12.07 5.75 -1.52
CA TRP A 139 -13.18 4.95 -0.98
C TRP A 139 -14.06 4.29 -2.05
N ASP A 140 -14.35 5.00 -3.13
CA ASP A 140 -15.20 4.52 -4.24
C ASP A 140 -14.39 4.13 -5.48
N ALA A 141 -13.09 3.85 -5.33
CA ALA A 141 -12.24 3.47 -6.45
C ALA A 141 -12.79 2.25 -7.23
N PRO A 142 -12.65 2.24 -8.57
CA PRO A 142 -13.01 1.07 -9.37
C PRO A 142 -12.10 -0.13 -9.02
N PRO A 143 -12.54 -1.36 -9.33
CA PRO A 143 -11.76 -2.58 -9.07
C PRO A 143 -10.54 -2.72 -10.00
N GLU A 144 -10.52 -2.01 -11.12
CA GLU A 144 -9.41 -1.97 -12.07
C GLU A 144 -8.90 -0.54 -12.27
N PRO A 145 -7.59 -0.36 -12.54
CA PRO A 145 -6.53 -1.37 -12.53
C PRO A 145 -6.23 -2.01 -11.17
N PHE A 146 -5.74 -3.26 -11.21
CA PHE A 146 -5.13 -3.96 -10.09
C PHE A 146 -3.90 -4.78 -10.51
N CYS A 147 -2.95 -4.92 -9.58
CA CYS A 147 -1.84 -5.87 -9.63
C CYS A 147 -1.84 -6.69 -8.34
N LEU A 148 -2.18 -7.97 -8.46
CA LEU A 148 -2.19 -8.96 -7.39
C LEU A 148 -0.82 -9.61 -7.29
N PHE A 149 -0.35 -9.82 -6.06
CA PHE A 149 0.70 -10.75 -5.72
C PHE A 149 0.20 -11.74 -4.64
N ILE A 150 0.34 -13.04 -4.91
CA ILE A 150 -0.03 -14.10 -3.97
C ILE A 150 0.90 -15.30 -4.12
N VAL A 151 1.14 -16.04 -3.03
CA VAL A 151 1.88 -17.31 -3.05
C VAL A 151 0.99 -18.44 -2.57
N ILE A 152 0.54 -19.33 -3.44
CA ILE A 152 -0.36 -20.43 -3.09
C ILE A 152 0.36 -21.78 -3.03
N PRO A 153 -0.12 -22.76 -2.23
CA PRO A 153 0.38 -24.13 -2.31
C PRO A 153 0.14 -24.73 -3.70
N ASP A 154 1.12 -25.44 -4.24
CA ASP A 154 1.02 -26.20 -5.49
C ASP A 154 1.81 -27.52 -5.38
N GLY A 155 1.08 -28.63 -5.28
CA GLY A 155 1.67 -29.94 -4.98
C GLY A 155 2.45 -29.95 -3.66
N ASP A 156 3.72 -30.36 -3.71
CA ASP A 156 4.64 -30.37 -2.57
C ASP A 156 5.36 -29.02 -2.37
N GLY A 157 5.06 -28.02 -3.19
CA GLY A 157 5.73 -26.71 -3.19
C GLY A 157 4.76 -25.54 -3.10
N PHE A 158 5.27 -24.38 -3.50
CA PHE A 158 4.52 -23.13 -3.55
C PHE A 158 4.77 -22.47 -4.90
N VAL A 159 3.75 -21.80 -5.43
CA VAL A 159 3.82 -20.99 -6.64
C VAL A 159 3.52 -19.54 -6.30
N SER A 160 4.35 -18.62 -6.74
CA SER A 160 4.06 -17.19 -6.72
C SER A 160 3.29 -16.84 -7.98
N ILE A 161 2.27 -16.02 -7.82
CA ILE A 161 1.37 -15.58 -8.88
C ILE A 161 1.34 -14.06 -8.83
N ILE A 162 1.60 -13.43 -9.98
CA ILE A 162 1.35 -12.01 -10.20
C ILE A 162 0.26 -11.93 -11.27
N GLU A 163 -0.85 -11.28 -10.95
CA GLU A 163 -1.99 -11.14 -11.86
C GLU A 163 -2.36 -9.68 -12.01
N THR A 164 -2.70 -9.26 -13.22
CA THR A 164 -3.01 -7.87 -13.54
C THR A 164 -4.25 -7.76 -14.41
N ALA A 165 -5.06 -6.73 -14.14
CA ALA A 165 -6.08 -6.24 -15.07
C ALA A 165 -6.12 -4.70 -14.97
N PRO A 166 -6.24 -3.97 -16.10
CA PRO A 166 -6.17 -4.48 -17.46
C PRO A 166 -4.76 -4.99 -17.77
N ALA A 167 -4.66 -5.84 -18.80
CA ALA A 167 -3.39 -6.40 -19.24
C ALA A 167 -2.37 -5.27 -19.55
N PRO A 168 -1.13 -5.34 -19.02
CA PRO A 168 -0.14 -4.28 -19.12
C PRO A 168 0.45 -4.18 -20.54
N SER A 169 -0.33 -3.56 -21.42
CA SER A 169 -0.05 -3.43 -22.84
C SER A 169 1.13 -2.48 -23.05
N GLY A 170 2.19 -2.96 -23.68
CA GLY A 170 3.43 -2.20 -23.91
C GLY A 170 4.62 -2.68 -23.08
N SER A 171 4.42 -3.56 -22.11
CA SER A 171 5.51 -4.24 -21.41
C SER A 171 6.09 -5.39 -22.24
N GLU A 172 7.42 -5.48 -22.31
CA GLU A 172 8.13 -6.62 -22.88
C GLU A 172 8.06 -7.88 -22.00
N ILE A 173 7.98 -7.70 -20.67
CA ILE A 173 7.87 -8.80 -19.70
C ILE A 173 6.52 -9.50 -19.84
N TRP A 174 5.46 -8.70 -19.97
CA TRP A 174 4.09 -9.22 -19.98
C TRP A 174 3.59 -9.60 -21.37
N ALA A 175 4.08 -8.97 -22.44
CA ALA A 175 3.60 -9.19 -23.81
C ALA A 175 3.46 -10.68 -24.22
N PRO A 176 4.39 -11.60 -23.87
CA PRO A 176 4.24 -13.02 -24.21
C PRO A 176 3.08 -13.73 -23.52
N HIS A 177 2.54 -13.16 -22.46
CA HIS A 177 1.53 -13.75 -21.58
C HIS A 177 0.14 -13.17 -21.79
N ILE A 178 0.02 -12.06 -22.54
CA ILE A 178 -1.27 -11.44 -22.83
C ILE A 178 -2.04 -12.29 -23.84
N VAL A 179 -3.19 -12.81 -23.42
CA VAL A 179 -4.09 -13.60 -24.28
C VAL A 179 -5.33 -12.77 -24.62
N ALA A 180 -5.59 -12.59 -25.92
CA ALA A 180 -6.73 -11.81 -26.39
C ALA A 180 -8.06 -12.37 -25.88
N GLY A 181 -8.89 -11.49 -25.29
CA GLY A 181 -10.20 -11.84 -24.76
C GLY A 181 -10.21 -12.37 -23.32
N HIS A 182 -9.05 -12.53 -22.67
CA HIS A 182 -8.98 -12.77 -21.23
C HIS A 182 -9.14 -11.46 -20.45
N GLU A 183 -9.82 -11.52 -19.31
CA GLU A 183 -10.08 -10.36 -18.45
C GLU A 183 -8.81 -9.90 -17.70
N SER A 184 -7.92 -10.84 -17.35
CA SER A 184 -6.66 -10.59 -16.66
C SER A 184 -5.49 -11.33 -17.32
N THR A 185 -4.26 -10.90 -16.98
CA THR A 185 -3.01 -11.55 -17.39
C THR A 185 -2.25 -12.01 -16.16
N THR A 186 -1.72 -13.23 -16.21
CA THR A 186 -1.06 -13.87 -15.06
C THR A 186 0.35 -14.31 -15.42
N LEU A 187 1.29 -14.04 -14.52
CA LEU A 187 2.62 -14.64 -14.46
C LEU A 187 2.69 -15.55 -13.24
N SER A 188 3.29 -16.73 -13.39
CA SER A 188 3.52 -17.63 -12.28
C SER A 188 4.91 -18.25 -12.33
N ALA A 189 5.49 -18.48 -11.15
CA ALA A 189 6.79 -19.10 -10.99
C ALA A 189 6.85 -19.90 -9.67
N PRO A 190 7.73 -20.90 -9.54
CA PRO A 190 7.96 -21.56 -8.26
C PRO A 190 8.38 -20.51 -7.21
N ALA A 191 7.72 -20.47 -6.06
CA ALA A 191 8.02 -19.48 -5.02
C ALA A 191 9.32 -19.84 -4.30
N ASN A 192 10.41 -19.18 -4.70
CA ASN A 192 11.73 -19.22 -4.07
C ASN A 192 12.29 -17.80 -3.88
N ALA A 193 13.40 -17.66 -3.15
CA ALA A 193 13.97 -16.36 -2.82
C ALA A 193 14.16 -15.46 -4.07
N ASP A 194 14.75 -15.99 -5.13
CA ASP A 194 15.03 -15.25 -6.37
C ASP A 194 13.73 -14.75 -7.03
N THR A 195 12.71 -15.60 -7.13
CA THR A 195 11.41 -15.21 -7.73
C THR A 195 10.63 -14.20 -6.89
N ILE A 196 10.80 -14.23 -5.57
CA ILE A 196 10.16 -13.28 -4.65
C ILE A 196 10.89 -11.94 -4.69
N GLU A 197 12.21 -11.95 -4.78
CA GLU A 197 13.04 -10.74 -4.87
C GLU A 197 12.73 -9.92 -6.12
N VAL A 198 12.43 -10.57 -7.26
CA VAL A 198 12.10 -9.87 -8.52
C VAL A 198 10.62 -9.46 -8.62
N ALA A 199 9.74 -9.95 -7.75
CA ALA A 199 8.30 -9.69 -7.84
C ALA A 199 7.94 -8.19 -7.81
N PRO A 200 8.53 -7.33 -6.95
CA PRO A 200 8.31 -5.89 -6.97
C PRO A 200 8.59 -5.25 -8.34
N LEU A 201 9.64 -5.70 -9.04
CA LEU A 201 10.02 -5.17 -10.36
C LEU A 201 8.99 -5.54 -11.43
N ILE A 202 8.49 -6.78 -11.40
CA ILE A 202 7.45 -7.25 -12.34
C ILE A 202 6.13 -6.51 -12.11
N MET A 203 5.78 -6.26 -10.84
CA MET A 203 4.59 -5.46 -10.48
C MET A 203 4.73 -4.01 -10.95
N LEU A 204 5.89 -3.38 -10.73
CA LEU A 204 6.17 -2.01 -11.20
C LEU A 204 6.03 -1.88 -12.71
N ASP A 205 6.66 -2.79 -13.46
CA ASP A 205 6.60 -2.80 -14.92
C ASP A 205 5.15 -2.89 -15.43
N ALA A 206 4.27 -3.63 -14.75
CA ALA A 206 2.84 -3.63 -15.07
C ALA A 206 2.18 -2.28 -14.76
N ILE A 207 2.39 -1.76 -13.56
CA ILE A 207 1.79 -0.51 -13.06
C ILE A 207 2.11 0.68 -13.97
N GLU A 208 3.36 0.76 -14.46
CA GLU A 208 3.82 1.82 -15.35
C GLU A 208 3.01 1.89 -16.65
N THR A 209 2.54 0.75 -17.16
CA THR A 209 1.76 0.71 -18.41
C THR A 209 0.38 1.39 -18.31
N TRP A 210 -0.15 1.55 -17.09
CA TRP A 210 -1.47 2.14 -16.88
C TRP A 210 -1.46 3.67 -16.89
N GLY A 211 -0.27 4.30 -16.91
CA GLY A 211 -0.14 5.75 -16.87
C GLY A 211 -0.63 6.37 -15.55
N LEU A 212 -0.62 5.59 -14.47
CA LEU A 212 -0.97 6.04 -13.13
C LEU A 212 0.28 6.47 -12.37
N ALA A 213 0.15 7.52 -11.56
CA ALA A 213 1.20 7.87 -10.62
C ALA A 213 1.11 7.00 -9.35
N PRO A 214 2.21 6.84 -8.60
CA PRO A 214 2.18 6.06 -7.35
C PRO A 214 1.13 6.53 -6.35
N TRP A 215 0.90 7.84 -6.27
CA TRP A 215 -0.11 8.44 -5.40
C TRP A 215 -1.55 8.31 -5.91
N ASP A 216 -1.79 7.66 -7.05
CA ASP A 216 -3.12 7.24 -7.50
C ASP A 216 -3.49 5.82 -7.00
N LEU A 217 -2.50 5.11 -6.41
CA LEU A 217 -2.58 3.70 -6.03
C LEU A 217 -2.59 3.53 -4.50
N ALA A 218 -3.22 2.45 -4.04
CA ALA A 218 -3.23 2.03 -2.65
C ALA A 218 -2.79 0.57 -2.51
N LEU A 219 -2.18 0.25 -1.36
CA LEU A 219 -1.95 -1.13 -0.95
C LEU A 219 -3.21 -1.69 -0.28
N THR A 220 -3.71 -2.80 -0.80
CA THR A 220 -4.77 -3.58 -0.20
C THR A 220 -4.25 -4.96 0.19
N PHE A 221 -4.44 -5.31 1.45
CA PHE A 221 -4.04 -6.60 2.01
C PHE A 221 -5.27 -7.46 2.22
N GLY A 222 -5.28 -8.64 1.62
CA GLY A 222 -6.39 -9.57 1.73
C GLY A 222 -6.04 -10.85 2.45
N THR A 223 -6.93 -11.31 3.33
CA THR A 223 -6.77 -12.63 3.96
C THR A 223 -7.31 -13.71 3.04
N ARG A 224 -6.57 -14.82 2.92
CA ARG A 224 -7.10 -15.99 2.23
C ARG A 224 -8.21 -16.58 3.08
N GLN A 225 -9.41 -16.70 2.55
CA GLN A 225 -10.41 -17.57 3.19
C GLN A 225 -9.85 -18.99 3.13
N SER A 226 -9.60 -19.60 4.29
CA SER A 226 -9.53 -21.06 4.34
C SER A 226 -10.87 -21.58 3.80
N PRO A 227 -10.89 -22.55 2.88
CA PRO A 227 -12.13 -23.23 2.57
C PRO A 227 -12.71 -23.74 3.90
N ALA A 228 -13.99 -23.43 4.15
CA ALA A 228 -14.69 -23.94 5.32
C ALA A 228 -14.49 -25.46 5.37
N VAL A 229 -13.94 -25.94 6.49
CA VAL A 229 -13.80 -27.37 6.78
C VAL A 229 -15.17 -27.99 7.01
#